data_AF-A0A2P6W3E6-F1
#
_entry.id   AF-A0A2P6W3E6-F1
#
_cell.length_a   1.000
_cell.length_b   1.000
_cell.length_c   1.000
_cell.angle_alpha   90.00
_cell.angle_beta   90.00
_cell.angle_gamma   90.00
#
_symmetry.space_group_name_H-M   'P 1'
#
loop_
_entity.id
_entity.type
_entity.pdbx_description
1 polymer ?
#
loop_
_entity_poly.entity_id
_entity_poly.type
_entity_poly.pdbx_seq_one_letter_code
_entity_poly.pdbx_strand_id
1 'polypeptide(L)' 'MKVWIDFSQGVHKSHPEAEELLRRDVENAADFFERQGAETETQKRFKSIISG' A
#
# COMPACT_ATOMS: atom_id res chain seq x y z
N MET A 1 9.95 -14.91 -7.91
CA MET A 1 8.56 -14.59 -8.32
C MET A 1 7.89 -13.90 -7.14
N LYS A 2 7.24 -12.74 -7.34
CA LYS A 2 6.49 -12.06 -6.27
C LYS A 2 5.07 -12.62 -6.28
N VAL A 3 4.59 -13.09 -5.14
CA VAL A 3 3.25 -13.69 -5.00
C VAL A 3 2.50 -12.88 -3.97
N TRP A 4 1.32 -12.39 -4.36
CA TRP A 4 0.37 -11.79 -3.44
C TRP A 4 -0.56 -12.91 -2.98
N ILE A 5 -0.68 -13.07 -1.67
CA ILE A 5 -1.50 -14.11 -1.05
C ILE A 5 -2.57 -13.46 -0.20
N ASP A 6 -3.66 -14.19 0.00
CA ASP A 6 -4.84 -13.77 0.79
C ASP A 6 -5.53 -12.48 0.29
N PHE A 7 -6.41 -12.66 -0.70
CA PHE A 7 -7.30 -11.61 -1.20
C PHE A 7 -8.63 -11.53 -0.43
N SER A 8 -8.81 -12.30 0.64
CA SER A 8 -10.08 -12.33 1.40
C SER A 8 -10.39 -10.99 2.07
N GLN A 9 -9.35 -10.18 2.32
CA GLN A 9 -9.44 -8.86 2.94
C GLN A 9 -9.42 -7.71 1.92
N GLY A 10 -9.42 -8.01 0.61
CA GLY A 10 -9.48 -6.98 -0.43
C GLY A 10 -10.87 -6.35 -0.54
N VAL A 11 -10.93 -5.02 -0.64
CA VAL A 11 -12.17 -4.28 -0.84
C VAL A 11 -12.22 -3.62 -2.22
N HIS A 12 -13.43 -3.42 -2.75
CA HIS A 12 -13.62 -2.62 -3.95
C HIS A 12 -13.32 -1.15 -3.67
N LYS A 13 -12.87 -0.40 -4.68
CA LYS A 13 -12.53 1.02 -4.56
C LYS A 13 -13.68 1.93 -4.10
N SER A 14 -14.93 1.46 -4.21
CA SER A 14 -16.11 2.19 -3.75
C SER A 14 -16.39 1.99 -2.26
N HIS A 15 -15.62 1.15 -1.56
CA HIS A 15 -15.77 0.98 -0.12
C HIS A 15 -15.36 2.28 0.60
N PRO A 16 -16.09 2.73 1.63
CA PRO A 16 -15.79 3.97 2.34
C PRO A 16 -14.33 4.07 2.83
N GLU A 17 -13.79 2.95 3.29
CA GLU A 17 -12.44 2.85 3.83
C GLU A 17 -11.36 2.45 2.81
N ALA A 18 -11.68 2.38 1.51
CA ALA A 18 -10.74 1.85 0.52
C ALA A 18 -9.41 2.64 0.47
N GLU A 19 -9.51 3.97 0.53
CA GLU A 19 -8.35 4.86 0.49
C GLU A 19 -7.46 4.72 1.75
N GLU A 20 -8.10 4.63 2.92
CA GLU A 20 -7.41 4.47 4.20
C GLU A 20 -6.73 3.10 4.33
N LEU A 21 -7.40 2.03 3.90
CA LEU A 21 -6.82 0.69 3.85
C LEU A 21 -5.60 0.65 2.92
N LEU A 22 -5.70 1.27 1.75
CA LEU A 22 -4.58 1.37 0.82
C LEU A 22 -3.42 2.19 1.40
N ARG A 23 -3.72 3.29 2.11
CA ARG A 23 -2.70 4.13 2.76
C ARG A 23 -1.90 3.31 3.77
N ARG A 24 -2.61 2.55 4.61
CA ARG A 24 -2.02 1.65 5.60
C ARG A 24 -1.14 0.58 4.93
N ASP A 25 -1.59 0.00 3.82
CA ASP A 25 -0.81 -1.03 3.11
C ASP A 25 0.48 -0.46 2.50
N VAL A 26 0.45 0.77 1.97
CA VAL A 26 1.63 1.47 1.47
C VAL A 26 2.60 1.82 2.59
N GLU A 27 2.11 2.27 3.75
CA GLU A 27 2.91 2.54 4.95
C GLU A 27 3.58 1.27 5.47
N ASN A 28 2.84 0.18 5.63
CA ASN A 28 3.39 -1.09 6.09
C ASN A 28 4.47 -1.65 5.14
N ALA A 29 4.25 -1.52 3.83
CA ALA A 29 5.23 -1.94 2.85
C ALA A 29 6.49 -1.05 2.89
N ALA A 30 6.32 0.27 2.99
CA ALA A 30 7.42 1.22 3.12
C ALA A 30 8.26 0.91 4.37
N ASP A 31 7.64 0.83 5.54
CA ASP A 31 8.29 0.52 6.82
C ASP A 31 9.12 -0.76 6.75
N PHE A 32 8.60 -1.80 6.10
CA PHE A 32 9.31 -3.07 5.93
C PHE A 32 10.61 -2.92 5.13
N PHE A 33 10.59 -2.14 4.05
CA PHE A 33 11.76 -1.93 3.20
C PHE A 33 12.73 -0.88 3.77
N GLU A 34 12.23 0.14 4.46
CA GLU A 34 13.07 1.12 5.16
C GLU A 34 13.92 0.46 6.24
N ARG A 35 13.35 -0.50 6.99
CA ARG A 35 14.10 -1.33 7.95
C ARG A 35 15.21 -2.16 7.30
N GLN A 36 15.20 -2.33 5.98
CA GLN A 36 16.24 -3.02 5.21
C GLN A 36 17.21 -2.04 4.53
N GLY A 37 17.08 -0.74 4.79
CA GLY A 37 17.94 0.31 4.23
C GLY A 37 17.48 0.86 2.88
N ALA A 38 16.23 0.58 2.45
CA ALA A 38 15.68 1.23 1.27
C ALA A 38 15.23 2.66 1.59
N GLU A 39 15.50 3.62 0.70
CA GLU A 39 14.87 4.93 0.77
C GLU A 39 13.46 4.86 0.17
N THR A 40 12.44 5.21 0.94
CA THR A 40 11.06 5.19 0.46
C THR A 40 10.36 6.54 0.65
N GLU A 41 9.58 6.95 -0.35
CA GLU A 41 8.79 8.19 -0.35
C GLU A 41 7.29 7.86 -0.24
N THR A 42 6.85 7.36 0.92
CA THR A 42 5.51 6.79 1.18
C THR A 42 4.37 7.66 0.66
N GLN A 43 4.34 8.96 1.00
CA GLN A 43 3.27 9.87 0.56
C GLN A 43 3.21 10.04 -0.96
N LYS A 44 4.36 10.11 -1.63
CA LYS A 44 4.43 10.26 -3.09
C LYS A 44 3.98 8.97 -3.78
N ARG A 45 4.38 7.81 -3.24
CA ARG A 45 3.96 6.49 -3.72
C ARG A 45 2.46 6.31 -3.56
N PHE A 46 1.89 6.64 -2.40
CA PHE A 46 0.45 6.60 -2.18
C PHE A 46 -0.31 7.46 -3.19
N LYS A 47 0.09 8.73 -3.36
CA LYS A 47 -0.48 9.64 -4.36
C LYS A 47 -0.44 9.09 -5.78
N SER A 48 0.69 8.48 -6.16
CA SER A 48 0.85 7.86 -7.48
C SER A 48 -0.08 6.67 -7.71
N ILE A 49 -0.44 5.92 -6.66
CA ILE A 49 -1.31 4.74 -6.78
C ILE A 49 -2.77 5.17 -6.90
N ILE A 50 -3.22 6.16 -6.11
CA ILE A 50 -4.61 6.64 -6.16
C ILE A 50 -4.93 7.47 -7.41
N SER A 51 -3.90 8.04 -8.06
CA SER A 51 -4.07 8.80 -9.31
C SER A 51 -4.14 7.92 -10.57
N GLY A 52 -3.93 6.61 -10.43
CA GLY A 52 -3.88 5.63 -11.53
C GLY A 52 -5.21 5.01 -11.91
#